data_AF-A0A2N6G8S4-F1
#
_entry.id   AF-A0A2N6G8S4-F1
#
_cell.length_a   1.000
_cell.length_b   1.000
_cell.length_c   1.000
_cell.angle_alpha   90.00
_cell.angle_beta   90.00
_cell.angle_gamma   90.00
#
_symmetry.space_group_name_H-M   'P 1'
#
loop_
_entity.id
_entity.type
_entity.pdbx_description
1 polymer ?
#
loop_
_entity_poly.entity_id
_entity_poly.type
_entity_poly.pdbx_seq_one_letter_code
_entity_poly.pdbx_strand_id
1 'polypeptide(L)'
;MVLIATTASCTPVRDNSPDYTYSTHRSDSVALCKDAVTTKINRDKGHGMNIQFDRPEVFEASRRIDTVEGRGVLRDNRRYTNFEYRCDINVDSNRVVRTDVDYQYDADDNQLVRVCQDQIRDKVHKEVGPGARLNFKPADTEQLSRRQVRISGEYDVSLNNRTGKMSYQCEINKRIDKIASYSNRWLIPLSAPVRANEQDCHDAVLKKARRNGADRVKIESTERERSSRDQVKIYGDAALLDGRQWKSIEYVCRINTRSDRLETVNYKFKSGGSGPVHSMKGNQHIESLCKKALTQIALTSSPTDERRVRFIDFASEP
;
A
#
# COMPACT_ATOMS: atom_id res chain seq x y z
N MET A 1 -48.36 28.28 -80.08
CA MET A 1 -47.43 27.79 -79.04
C MET A 1 -48.27 27.01 -78.05
N VAL A 2 -48.22 25.68 -78.10
CA VAL A 2 -49.09 24.79 -77.31
C VAL A 2 -48.19 24.07 -76.30
N LEU A 3 -48.41 24.30 -75.01
CA LEU A 3 -47.71 23.64 -73.92
C LEU A 3 -48.44 22.33 -73.58
N ILE A 4 -47.78 21.20 -73.85
CA ILE A 4 -48.23 19.87 -73.45
C ILE A 4 -47.65 19.61 -72.06
N ALA A 5 -48.52 19.46 -71.06
CA ALA A 5 -48.14 19.04 -69.71
C ALA A 5 -48.13 17.51 -69.63
N THR A 6 -46.94 16.92 -69.49
CA THR A 6 -46.76 15.50 -69.18
C THR A 6 -46.84 15.28 -67.67
N THR A 7 -47.90 14.61 -67.21
CA THR A 7 -48.01 14.12 -65.84
C THR A 7 -47.26 12.79 -65.70
N ALA A 8 -46.14 12.79 -64.98
CA ALA A 8 -45.43 11.57 -64.60
C ALA A 8 -46.17 10.88 -63.44
N SER A 9 -46.66 9.66 -63.66
CA SER A 9 -47.26 8.81 -62.63
C SER A 9 -46.16 8.05 -61.89
N CYS A 10 -45.92 8.39 -60.62
CA CYS A 10 -45.06 7.62 -59.73
C CYS A 10 -45.78 6.33 -59.30
N THR A 11 -45.38 5.19 -59.87
CA THR A 11 -45.71 3.88 -59.30
C THR A 11 -44.83 3.65 -58.06
N PRO A 12 -45.38 3.37 -56.87
CA PRO A 12 -44.58 3.04 -55.71
C PRO A 12 -43.81 1.74 -55.97
N VAL A 13 -42.49 1.80 -55.79
CA VAL A 13 -41.61 0.64 -55.79
C VAL A 13 -42.02 -0.25 -54.62
N ARG A 14 -42.44 -1.49 -54.91
CA ARG A 14 -42.65 -2.54 -53.90
C ARG A 14 -41.30 -2.84 -53.26
N ASP A 15 -41.12 -2.34 -52.05
CA ASP A 15 -40.00 -2.69 -51.20
C ASP A 15 -40.20 -4.14 -50.72
N ASN A 16 -39.45 -5.06 -51.31
CA ASN A 16 -39.36 -6.45 -50.84
C ASN A 16 -38.42 -6.53 -49.62
N SER A 17 -38.64 -5.67 -48.62
CA SER A 17 -38.01 -5.83 -47.32
C SER A 17 -38.63 -7.07 -46.67
N PRO A 18 -37.86 -8.11 -46.30
CA PRO A 18 -38.40 -9.26 -45.60
C PRO A 18 -39.08 -8.75 -44.33
N ASP A 19 -40.39 -8.97 -44.26
CA ASP A 19 -41.22 -8.72 -43.10
C ASP A 19 -40.78 -9.69 -41.99
N TYR A 20 -39.77 -9.27 -41.21
CA TYR A 20 -39.36 -9.94 -39.99
C TYR A 20 -40.49 -9.77 -38.97
N THR A 21 -41.53 -10.59 -39.12
CA THR A 21 -42.47 -10.89 -38.05
C THR A 21 -41.65 -11.38 -36.86
N TYR A 22 -41.43 -10.49 -35.91
CA TYR A 22 -40.85 -10.78 -34.61
C TYR A 22 -41.81 -11.77 -33.93
N SER A 23 -41.56 -13.07 -34.14
CA SER A 23 -42.31 -14.14 -33.47
C SER A 23 -42.25 -13.90 -31.96
N THR A 24 -43.40 -13.88 -31.31
CA THR A 24 -43.55 -13.70 -29.86
C THR A 24 -42.70 -14.67 -29.04
N HIS A 25 -42.39 -15.86 -29.60
CA HIS A 25 -41.46 -16.80 -28.98
C HIS A 25 -40.04 -16.25 -28.81
N ARG A 26 -39.56 -15.39 -29.73
CA ARG A 26 -38.20 -14.85 -29.68
C ARG A 26 -38.04 -13.76 -28.62
N SER A 27 -39.10 -13.01 -28.29
CA SER A 27 -39.05 -12.04 -27.19
C SER A 27 -38.95 -12.72 -25.82
N ASP A 28 -39.63 -13.85 -25.65
CA ASP A 28 -39.62 -14.61 -24.40
C ASP A 28 -38.26 -15.26 -24.14
N SER A 29 -37.65 -15.83 -25.18
CA SER A 29 -36.27 -16.34 -25.14
C SER A 29 -35.28 -15.25 -24.70
N VAL A 30 -35.37 -14.04 -25.26
CA VAL A 30 -34.47 -12.93 -24.87
C VAL A 30 -34.68 -12.53 -23.41
N ALA A 31 -35.91 -12.41 -22.95
CA ALA A 31 -36.22 -12.04 -21.57
C ALA A 31 -35.64 -13.07 -20.58
N LEU A 32 -35.89 -14.37 -20.82
CA LEU A 32 -35.34 -15.46 -20.01
C LEU A 32 -33.81 -15.45 -19.95
N CYS A 33 -33.15 -15.22 -21.09
CA CYS A 33 -31.70 -15.15 -21.13
C CYS A 33 -31.18 -13.97 -20.29
N LYS A 34 -31.75 -12.77 -20.45
CA LYS A 34 -31.34 -11.58 -19.68
C LYS A 34 -31.50 -11.78 -18.17
N ASP A 35 -32.58 -12.44 -17.74
CA ASP A 35 -32.81 -12.77 -16.33
C ASP A 35 -31.76 -13.76 -15.79
N ALA A 36 -31.46 -14.82 -16.55
CA ALA A 36 -30.44 -15.79 -16.18
C ALA A 36 -29.03 -15.18 -16.12
N VAL A 37 -28.69 -14.32 -17.08
CA VAL A 37 -27.43 -13.57 -17.10
C VAL A 37 -27.33 -12.62 -15.92
N THR A 38 -28.39 -11.86 -15.63
CA THR A 38 -28.48 -10.96 -14.47
C THR A 38 -28.26 -11.72 -13.16
N THR A 39 -28.92 -12.88 -13.01
CA THR A 39 -28.76 -13.75 -11.85
C THR A 39 -27.32 -14.24 -11.70
N LYS A 40 -26.69 -14.65 -12.81
CA LYS A 40 -25.30 -15.11 -12.81
C LYS A 40 -24.32 -13.97 -12.46
N ILE A 41 -24.49 -12.79 -13.04
CA ILE A 41 -23.68 -11.60 -12.73
C ILE A 41 -23.82 -11.22 -11.25
N ASN A 42 -25.04 -11.17 -10.73
CA ASN A 42 -25.29 -10.83 -9.32
C ASN A 42 -24.62 -11.84 -8.36
N ARG A 43 -24.59 -13.12 -8.72
CA ARG A 43 -23.87 -14.14 -7.94
C ARG A 43 -22.34 -13.96 -8.02
N ASP A 44 -21.82 -13.62 -9.19
CA ASP A 44 -20.37 -13.51 -9.42
C ASP A 44 -19.78 -12.23 -8.82
N LYS A 45 -20.54 -11.12 -8.89
CA LYS A 45 -20.08 -9.76 -8.58
C LYS A 45 -20.79 -9.10 -7.38
N GLY A 46 -21.87 -9.68 -6.88
CA GLY A 46 -22.69 -9.11 -5.82
C GLY A 46 -23.95 -8.43 -6.34
N HIS A 47 -24.88 -8.13 -5.44
CA HIS A 47 -26.18 -7.53 -5.77
C HIS A 47 -26.07 -6.02 -6.07
N GLY A 48 -27.05 -5.49 -6.81
CA GLY A 48 -27.19 -4.04 -7.05
C GLY A 48 -26.40 -3.51 -8.25
N MET A 49 -25.90 -4.40 -9.10
CA MET A 49 -25.21 -4.03 -10.32
C MET A 49 -26.17 -3.44 -11.34
N ASN A 50 -25.76 -2.33 -11.99
CA ASN A 50 -26.52 -1.76 -13.10
C ASN A 50 -26.04 -2.41 -14.41
N ILE A 51 -26.89 -3.25 -15.00
CA ILE A 51 -26.58 -4.03 -16.20
C ILE A 51 -27.35 -3.43 -17.38
N GLN A 52 -26.64 -3.06 -18.42
CA GLN A 52 -27.21 -2.62 -19.69
C GLN A 52 -26.93 -3.68 -20.75
N PHE A 53 -27.98 -4.22 -21.35
CA PHE A 53 -27.87 -5.20 -22.42
C PHE A 53 -28.02 -4.50 -23.77
N ASP A 54 -27.12 -4.79 -24.70
CA ASP A 54 -27.27 -4.41 -26.09
C ASP A 54 -28.38 -5.24 -26.75
N ARG A 55 -28.61 -5.00 -28.05
CA ARG A 55 -29.52 -5.82 -28.84
C ARG A 55 -28.91 -7.22 -29.03
N PRO A 56 -29.57 -8.29 -28.55
CA PRO A 56 -29.09 -9.64 -28.77
C PRO A 56 -29.45 -10.18 -30.15
N GLU A 57 -28.73 -11.21 -30.55
CA GLU A 57 -29.03 -12.06 -31.68
C GLU A 57 -29.64 -13.38 -31.17
N VAL A 58 -30.66 -13.88 -31.88
CA VAL A 58 -31.37 -15.10 -31.52
C VAL A 58 -31.29 -16.06 -32.69
N PHE A 59 -30.76 -17.24 -32.42
CA PHE A 59 -30.56 -18.31 -33.38
C PHE A 59 -31.36 -19.53 -32.95
N GLU A 60 -32.02 -20.20 -33.89
CA GLU A 60 -32.56 -21.53 -33.65
C GLU A 60 -31.40 -22.54 -33.75
N ALA A 61 -30.91 -23.03 -32.62
CA ALA A 61 -29.85 -24.03 -32.59
C ALA A 61 -30.39 -25.43 -32.90
N SER A 62 -31.65 -25.68 -32.53
CA SER A 62 -32.42 -26.86 -32.91
C SER A 62 -33.92 -26.59 -32.76
N ARG A 63 -34.77 -27.51 -33.22
CA ARG A 63 -36.25 -27.42 -33.08
C ARG A 63 -36.75 -27.15 -31.66
N ARG A 64 -35.93 -27.46 -30.65
CA ARG A 64 -36.28 -27.30 -29.23
C ARG A 64 -35.36 -26.34 -28.49
N ILE A 65 -34.37 -25.75 -29.16
CA ILE A 65 -33.35 -24.92 -28.52
C ILE A 65 -33.15 -23.63 -29.29
N ASP A 66 -33.44 -22.51 -28.63
CA ASP A 66 -33.01 -21.19 -29.04
C ASP A 66 -31.67 -20.86 -28.36
N THR A 67 -30.72 -20.36 -29.12
CA THR A 67 -29.49 -19.75 -28.60
C THR A 67 -29.62 -18.23 -28.70
N VAL A 68 -29.48 -17.55 -27.56
CA VAL A 68 -29.44 -16.09 -27.47
C VAL A 68 -28.02 -15.66 -27.17
N GLU A 69 -27.42 -14.91 -28.08
CA GLU A 69 -26.08 -14.33 -27.91
C GLU A 69 -26.18 -12.81 -27.88
N GLY A 70 -25.36 -12.16 -27.08
CA GLY A 70 -25.39 -10.72 -27.00
C GLY A 70 -24.23 -10.14 -26.20
N ARG A 71 -24.25 -8.82 -26.12
CA ARG A 71 -23.26 -8.03 -25.40
C ARG A 71 -23.96 -7.15 -24.38
N GLY A 72 -23.23 -6.74 -23.37
CA GLY A 72 -23.71 -5.79 -22.39
C GLY A 72 -22.59 -5.10 -21.65
N VAL A 73 -22.99 -4.11 -20.88
CA VAL A 73 -22.11 -3.31 -20.04
C VAL A 73 -22.59 -3.40 -18.60
N LEU A 74 -21.69 -3.80 -17.71
CA LEU A 74 -21.87 -3.83 -16.27
C LEU A 74 -21.33 -2.54 -15.68
N ARG A 75 -22.10 -1.85 -14.84
CA ARG A 75 -21.65 -0.65 -14.11
C ARG A 75 -21.59 -0.88 -12.60
N ASP A 76 -20.40 -0.74 -12.04
CA ASP A 76 -20.12 -0.81 -10.59
C ASP A 76 -19.37 0.45 -10.15
N ASN A 77 -20.01 1.32 -9.36
CA ASN A 77 -19.38 2.47 -8.68
C ASN A 77 -18.39 3.26 -9.57
N ARG A 78 -18.83 3.62 -10.78
CA ARG A 78 -18.11 4.36 -11.86
C ARG A 78 -17.19 3.52 -12.77
N ARG A 79 -17.09 2.21 -12.56
CA ARG A 79 -16.42 1.29 -13.47
C ARG A 79 -17.42 0.72 -14.47
N TYR A 80 -16.97 0.54 -15.70
CA TYR A 80 -17.72 -0.12 -16.76
C TYR A 80 -16.97 -1.39 -17.15
N THR A 81 -17.67 -2.52 -17.23
CA THR A 81 -17.11 -3.80 -17.68
C THR A 81 -17.98 -4.33 -18.80
N ASN A 82 -17.40 -4.45 -19.99
CA ASN A 82 -18.09 -5.08 -21.11
C ASN A 82 -18.15 -6.58 -20.85
N PHE A 83 -19.24 -7.21 -21.28
CA PHE A 83 -19.37 -8.65 -21.24
C PHE A 83 -20.12 -9.13 -22.47
N GLU A 84 -19.76 -10.33 -22.89
CA GLU A 84 -20.50 -11.12 -23.86
C GLU A 84 -21.24 -12.21 -23.11
N TYR A 85 -22.42 -12.56 -23.59
CA TYR A 85 -23.21 -13.62 -22.99
C TYR A 85 -23.81 -14.51 -24.05
N ARG A 86 -24.04 -15.75 -23.64
CA ARG A 86 -24.72 -16.77 -24.41
C ARG A 86 -25.66 -17.55 -23.52
N CYS A 87 -26.90 -17.70 -23.94
CA CYS A 87 -27.86 -18.61 -23.32
C CYS A 87 -28.35 -19.63 -24.33
N ASP A 88 -28.50 -20.88 -23.90
CA ASP A 88 -29.27 -21.88 -24.65
C ASP A 88 -30.59 -22.13 -23.90
N ILE A 89 -31.72 -22.01 -24.59
CA ILE A 89 -33.07 -22.00 -24.02
C ILE A 89 -33.87 -23.11 -24.66
N ASN A 90 -34.44 -23.97 -23.82
CA ASN A 90 -35.37 -24.97 -24.30
C ASN A 90 -36.75 -24.32 -24.50
N VAL A 91 -37.16 -24.19 -25.76
CA VAL A 91 -38.39 -23.46 -26.14
C VAL A 91 -39.67 -24.17 -25.68
N ASP A 92 -39.67 -25.51 -25.64
CA ASP A 92 -40.84 -26.30 -25.20
C ASP A 92 -41.11 -26.11 -23.71
N SER A 93 -40.06 -26.06 -22.91
CA SER A 93 -40.14 -25.94 -21.45
C SER A 93 -39.99 -24.51 -20.92
N ASN A 94 -39.69 -23.56 -21.81
CA ASN A 94 -39.41 -22.16 -21.50
C ASN A 94 -38.35 -22.00 -20.38
N ARG A 95 -37.25 -22.78 -20.46
CA ARG A 95 -36.19 -22.82 -19.44
C ARG A 95 -34.82 -22.62 -20.04
N VAL A 96 -33.98 -21.87 -19.34
CA VAL A 96 -32.57 -21.70 -19.69
C VAL A 96 -31.80 -22.96 -19.31
N VAL A 97 -31.25 -23.65 -20.31
CA VAL A 97 -30.47 -24.88 -20.16
C VAL A 97 -29.01 -24.56 -19.85
N ARG A 98 -28.50 -23.48 -20.45
CA ARG A 98 -27.11 -23.06 -20.30
C ARG A 98 -27.04 -21.54 -20.27
N THR A 99 -26.16 -21.01 -19.43
CA THR A 99 -25.86 -19.58 -19.38
C THR A 99 -24.37 -19.38 -19.22
N ASP A 100 -23.75 -18.75 -20.20
CA ASP A 100 -22.36 -18.34 -20.19
C ASP A 100 -22.27 -16.82 -20.24
N VAL A 101 -21.35 -16.29 -19.44
CA VAL A 101 -21.02 -14.87 -19.39
C VAL A 101 -19.51 -14.80 -19.43
N ASP A 102 -18.98 -14.16 -20.47
CA ASP A 102 -17.57 -13.85 -20.57
C ASP A 102 -17.38 -12.35 -20.47
N TYR A 103 -16.61 -11.95 -19.47
CA TYR A 103 -16.38 -10.54 -19.21
C TYR A 103 -15.13 -10.13 -19.96
N GLN A 104 -15.26 -9.12 -20.82
CA GLN A 104 -14.12 -8.51 -21.48
C GLN A 104 -13.45 -7.56 -20.47
N TYR A 105 -12.48 -8.12 -19.75
CA TYR A 105 -11.63 -7.34 -18.87
C TYR A 105 -10.45 -6.77 -19.64
N ASP A 106 -10.62 -5.56 -20.14
CA ASP A 106 -9.50 -4.63 -20.32
C ASP A 106 -9.20 -3.96 -18.98
N ALA A 107 -8.93 -4.77 -17.95
CA ALA A 107 -8.42 -4.24 -16.71
C ALA A 107 -7.01 -3.71 -17.02
N ASP A 108 -6.93 -2.40 -17.26
CA ASP A 108 -5.68 -1.66 -17.32
C ASP A 108 -4.82 -2.09 -16.13
N ASP A 109 -3.53 -2.29 -16.34
CA ASP A 109 -2.60 -2.73 -15.30
C ASP A 109 -2.69 -1.79 -14.08
N ASN A 110 -2.98 -0.50 -14.30
CA ASN A 110 -3.25 0.46 -13.22
C ASN A 110 -4.45 0.09 -12.33
N GLN A 111 -5.53 -0.46 -12.89
CA GLN A 111 -6.69 -0.92 -12.13
C GLN A 111 -6.31 -2.14 -11.27
N LEU A 112 -5.58 -3.08 -11.84
CA LEU A 112 -5.14 -4.29 -11.13
C LEU A 112 -4.17 -3.92 -10.00
N VAL A 113 -3.27 -2.97 -10.24
CA VAL A 113 -2.38 -2.40 -9.21
C VAL A 113 -3.19 -1.79 -8.06
N ARG A 114 -4.25 -1.03 -8.36
CA ARG A 114 -5.12 -0.46 -7.32
C ARG A 114 -5.79 -1.54 -6.47
N VAL A 115 -6.33 -2.59 -7.10
CA VAL A 115 -6.95 -3.72 -6.37
C VAL A 115 -5.94 -4.37 -5.41
N CYS A 116 -4.71 -4.61 -5.85
CA CYS A 116 -3.65 -5.13 -4.98
C CYS A 116 -3.33 -4.16 -3.82
N GLN A 117 -3.16 -2.88 -4.12
CA GLN A 117 -2.82 -1.85 -3.13
C GLN A 117 -3.94 -1.64 -2.10
N ASP A 118 -5.21 -1.71 -2.50
CA ASP A 118 -6.36 -1.59 -1.58
C ASP A 118 -6.37 -2.76 -0.58
N GLN A 119 -6.16 -3.99 -1.05
CA GLN A 119 -6.02 -5.15 -0.16
C GLN A 119 -4.86 -4.99 0.83
N ILE A 120 -3.74 -4.40 0.39
CA ILE A 120 -2.59 -4.12 1.25
C ILE A 120 -2.95 -3.08 2.31
N ARG A 121 -3.62 -1.98 1.94
CA ARG A 121 -4.07 -0.96 2.88
C ARG A 121 -4.93 -1.58 3.98
N ASP A 122 -5.94 -2.36 3.59
CA ASP A 122 -6.85 -3.03 4.53
C ASP A 122 -6.10 -3.95 5.50
N LYS A 123 -5.14 -4.73 5.01
CA LYS A 123 -4.36 -5.64 5.84
C LYS A 123 -3.42 -4.89 6.77
N VAL A 124 -2.70 -3.88 6.27
CA VAL A 124 -1.80 -3.06 7.09
C VAL A 124 -2.57 -2.30 8.15
N HIS A 125 -3.75 -1.77 7.84
CA HIS A 125 -4.60 -1.10 8.84
C HIS A 125 -5.06 -2.05 9.95
N LYS A 126 -5.31 -3.33 9.63
CA LYS A 126 -5.63 -4.36 10.63
C LYS A 126 -4.41 -4.74 11.48
N GLU A 127 -3.22 -4.86 10.90
CA GLU A 127 -2.02 -5.35 11.59
C GLU A 127 -1.22 -4.26 12.32
N VAL A 128 -1.07 -3.09 11.69
CA VAL A 128 -0.26 -1.96 12.17
C VAL A 128 -1.13 -0.92 12.87
N GLY A 129 -2.39 -0.79 12.45
CA GLY A 129 -3.36 0.14 13.00
C GLY A 129 -3.92 1.13 11.96
N PRO A 130 -5.12 1.69 12.20
CA PRO A 130 -5.85 2.52 11.23
C PRO A 130 -5.16 3.86 10.90
N GLY A 131 -4.26 4.32 11.77
CA GLY A 131 -3.47 5.54 11.54
C GLY A 131 -2.26 5.35 10.61
N ALA A 132 -2.00 4.13 10.13
CA ALA A 132 -0.85 3.86 9.28
C ALA A 132 -1.05 4.49 7.90
N ARG A 133 -0.05 5.26 7.46
CA ARG A 133 0.01 5.83 6.10
C ARG A 133 0.95 5.00 5.25
N LEU A 134 0.49 4.63 4.06
CA LEU A 134 1.22 3.81 3.10
C LEU A 134 1.58 4.68 1.89
N ASN A 135 2.85 4.68 1.50
CA ASN A 135 3.34 5.34 0.30
C ASN A 135 3.89 4.29 -0.66
N PHE A 136 3.08 3.91 -1.65
CA PHE A 136 3.45 2.90 -2.63
C PHE A 136 4.41 3.47 -3.67
N LYS A 137 5.47 2.72 -3.96
CA LYS A 137 6.33 2.96 -5.12
C LYS A 137 5.64 2.44 -6.39
N PRO A 138 6.12 2.81 -7.59
CA PRO A 138 5.70 2.17 -8.83
C PRO A 138 5.79 0.64 -8.71
N ALA A 139 4.75 -0.04 -9.19
CA ALA A 139 4.62 -1.48 -9.10
C ALA A 139 5.03 -2.13 -10.43
N ASP A 140 5.68 -3.29 -10.34
CA ASP A 140 5.96 -4.14 -11.47
C ASP A 140 4.77 -5.05 -11.73
N THR A 141 4.46 -5.26 -13.01
CA THR A 141 3.33 -6.09 -13.45
C THR A 141 3.85 -7.18 -14.39
N GLU A 142 3.68 -8.44 -14.00
CA GLU A 142 4.14 -9.62 -14.72
C GLU A 142 2.93 -10.46 -15.16
N GLN A 143 2.77 -10.69 -16.46
CA GLN A 143 1.72 -11.55 -16.99
C GLN A 143 2.08 -13.03 -16.75
N LEU A 144 1.34 -13.74 -15.90
CA LEU A 144 1.57 -15.17 -15.63
C LEU A 144 0.84 -16.07 -16.63
N SER A 145 -0.37 -15.69 -17.02
CA SER A 145 -1.18 -16.38 -18.04
C SER A 145 -2.21 -15.42 -18.61
N ARG A 146 -2.96 -15.76 -19.66
CA ARG A 146 -4.03 -14.88 -20.21
C ARG A 146 -5.03 -14.38 -19.16
N ARG A 147 -5.20 -15.11 -18.05
CA ARG A 147 -6.17 -14.81 -16.99
C ARG A 147 -5.54 -14.41 -15.66
N GLN A 148 -4.22 -14.41 -15.56
CA GLN A 148 -3.53 -14.13 -14.30
C GLN A 148 -2.39 -13.16 -14.50
N VAL A 149 -2.29 -12.23 -13.57
CA VAL A 149 -1.20 -11.28 -13.47
C VAL A 149 -0.61 -11.33 -12.07
N ARG A 150 0.69 -11.13 -11.97
CA ARG A 150 1.40 -10.88 -10.72
C ARG A 150 1.76 -9.42 -10.66
N ILE A 151 1.51 -8.81 -9.51
CA ILE A 151 1.87 -7.43 -9.22
C ILE A 151 2.81 -7.46 -8.02
N SER A 152 3.99 -6.89 -8.19
CA SER A 152 4.99 -6.79 -7.12
C SER A 152 5.42 -5.34 -6.93
N GLY A 153 5.83 -5.01 -5.72
CA GLY A 153 6.35 -3.68 -5.45
C GLY A 153 6.77 -3.51 -4.01
N GLU A 154 7.07 -2.26 -3.68
CA GLU A 154 7.44 -1.84 -2.34
C GLU A 154 6.60 -0.64 -1.90
N TYR A 155 6.44 -0.49 -0.59
CA TYR A 155 5.88 0.72 -0.02
C TYR A 155 6.54 1.07 1.30
N ASP A 156 6.57 2.38 1.58
CA ASP A 156 6.93 2.89 2.89
C ASP A 156 5.66 2.92 3.77
N VAL A 157 5.79 2.47 5.02
CA VAL A 157 4.72 2.54 6.03
C VAL A 157 5.13 3.50 7.13
N SER A 158 4.25 4.41 7.50
CA SER A 158 4.49 5.37 8.57
C SER A 158 3.36 5.41 9.59
N LEU A 159 3.71 5.42 10.88
CA LEU A 159 2.76 5.50 11.99
C LEU A 159 3.43 6.16 13.20
N ASN A 160 2.88 7.29 13.69
CA ASN A 160 3.35 7.99 14.89
C ASN A 160 4.87 8.27 14.88
N ASN A 161 5.38 8.90 13.81
CA ASN A 161 6.80 9.18 13.57
C ASN A 161 7.71 7.96 13.40
N ARG A 162 7.13 6.75 13.31
CA ARG A 162 7.85 5.53 12.97
C ARG A 162 7.73 5.30 11.47
N THR A 163 8.80 4.85 10.85
CA THR A 163 8.82 4.49 9.43
C THR A 163 9.35 3.08 9.26
N GLY A 164 8.80 2.36 8.30
CA GLY A 164 9.26 1.04 7.87
C GLY A 164 9.09 0.88 6.37
N LYS A 165 9.62 -0.21 5.83
CA LYS A 165 9.52 -0.59 4.43
C LYS A 165 9.04 -2.02 4.30
N MET A 166 8.11 -2.26 3.38
CA MET A 166 7.56 -3.56 3.09
C MET A 166 7.60 -3.81 1.58
N SER A 167 7.86 -5.06 1.20
CA SER A 167 7.60 -5.55 -0.15
C SER A 167 6.29 -6.32 -0.17
N TYR A 168 5.62 -6.29 -1.32
CA TYR A 168 4.39 -7.02 -1.53
C TYR A 168 4.39 -7.73 -2.87
N GLN A 169 3.56 -8.77 -2.94
CA GLN A 169 3.24 -9.48 -4.16
C GLN A 169 1.79 -9.93 -4.11
N CYS A 170 1.02 -9.60 -5.15
CA CYS A 170 -0.35 -10.07 -5.37
C CYS A 170 -0.41 -10.86 -6.69
N GLU A 171 -1.12 -11.98 -6.71
CA GLU A 171 -1.54 -12.62 -7.96
C GLU A 171 -3.03 -12.40 -8.14
N ILE A 172 -3.43 -11.81 -9.26
CA ILE A 172 -4.81 -11.40 -9.52
C ILE A 172 -5.35 -12.19 -10.71
N ASN A 173 -6.57 -12.72 -10.55
CA ASN A 173 -7.32 -13.29 -11.65
C ASN A 173 -8.03 -12.15 -12.41
N LYS A 174 -7.55 -11.85 -13.63
CA LYS A 174 -8.08 -10.78 -14.49
C LYS A 174 -9.56 -10.95 -14.83
N ARG A 175 -10.10 -12.17 -14.81
CA ARG A 175 -11.53 -12.42 -15.14
C ARG A 175 -12.49 -12.03 -14.02
N ILE A 176 -12.02 -11.93 -12.79
CA ILE A 176 -12.93 -11.66 -11.66
C ILE A 176 -12.46 -10.49 -10.80
N ASP A 177 -11.32 -9.88 -11.12
CA ASP A 177 -10.64 -8.85 -10.33
C ASP A 177 -10.45 -9.27 -8.87
N LYS A 178 -10.25 -10.56 -8.63
CA LYS A 178 -10.00 -11.11 -7.29
C LYS A 178 -8.55 -11.51 -7.15
N ILE A 179 -7.99 -11.17 -6.00
CA ILE A 179 -6.67 -11.60 -5.57
C ILE A 179 -6.74 -13.11 -5.29
N ALA A 180 -6.02 -13.89 -6.08
CA ALA A 180 -5.89 -15.32 -5.95
C ALA A 180 -4.88 -15.67 -4.85
N SER A 181 -3.76 -14.95 -4.79
CA SER A 181 -2.74 -15.11 -3.74
C SER A 181 -2.13 -13.76 -3.37
N TYR A 182 -1.65 -13.66 -2.14
CA TYR A 182 -1.06 -12.44 -1.61
C TYR A 182 0.04 -12.76 -0.61
N SER A 183 1.15 -12.04 -0.71
CA SER A 183 2.21 -12.06 0.29
C SER A 183 2.76 -10.66 0.53
N ASN A 184 3.28 -10.47 1.75
CA ASN A 184 3.90 -9.24 2.18
C ASN A 184 4.99 -9.56 3.18
N ARG A 185 6.12 -8.86 3.03
CA ARG A 185 7.30 -9.05 3.85
C ARG A 185 7.87 -7.70 4.27
N TRP A 186 8.19 -7.60 5.56
CA TRP A 186 8.99 -6.50 6.08
C TRP A 186 10.41 -6.54 5.50
N LEU A 187 10.79 -5.48 4.80
CA LEU A 187 12.19 -5.20 4.43
C LEU A 187 12.88 -4.46 5.58
N ILE A 188 12.19 -3.47 6.14
CA ILE A 188 12.62 -2.71 7.32
C ILE A 188 11.40 -2.59 8.25
N PRO A 189 11.37 -3.27 9.41
CA PRO A 189 10.28 -3.11 10.37
C PRO A 189 10.07 -1.65 10.77
N LEU A 190 8.86 -1.29 11.20
CA LEU A 190 8.63 0.02 11.80
C LEU A 190 9.68 0.27 12.89
N SER A 191 10.50 1.30 12.69
CA SER A 191 11.49 1.70 13.67
C SER A 191 10.79 1.93 15.02
N ALA A 192 11.27 1.30 16.09
CA ALA A 192 10.82 1.63 17.43
C ALA A 192 10.94 3.17 17.61
N PRO A 193 9.97 3.82 18.26
CA PRO A 193 9.98 5.27 18.39
C PRO A 193 11.29 5.69 19.02
N VAL A 194 12.07 6.46 18.26
CA VAL A 194 13.43 6.85 18.63
C VAL A 194 13.42 7.67 19.91
N ARG A 195 12.34 8.35 20.29
CA ARG A 195 12.33 9.23 21.49
C ARG A 195 11.64 8.66 22.73
N ALA A 196 10.61 7.83 22.58
CA ALA A 196 9.90 7.29 23.75
C ALA A 196 10.82 6.40 24.61
N ASN A 197 11.63 5.59 23.94
CA ASN A 197 12.52 4.62 24.58
C ASN A 197 13.70 5.25 25.35
N GLU A 198 14.21 6.39 24.88
CA GLU A 198 15.27 7.09 25.61
C GLU A 198 14.71 7.79 26.85
N GLN A 199 13.56 8.45 26.73
CA GLN A 199 12.91 9.09 27.87
C GLN A 199 12.51 8.08 28.95
N ASP A 200 11.92 6.94 28.56
CA ASP A 200 11.55 5.88 29.50
C ASP A 200 12.78 5.30 30.22
N CYS A 201 13.90 5.16 29.50
CA CYS A 201 15.17 4.78 30.11
C CYS A 201 15.67 5.84 31.10
N HIS A 202 15.71 7.11 30.70
CA HIS A 202 16.15 8.21 31.57
C HIS A 202 15.28 8.35 32.82
N ASP A 203 13.96 8.27 32.67
CA ASP A 203 13.00 8.31 33.78
C ASP A 203 13.20 7.12 34.73
N ALA A 204 13.50 5.93 34.20
CA ALA A 204 13.80 4.76 35.01
C ALA A 204 15.16 4.88 35.74
N VAL A 205 16.18 5.46 35.10
CA VAL A 205 17.47 5.77 35.74
C VAL A 205 17.27 6.78 36.87
N LEU A 206 16.57 7.88 36.60
CA LEU A 206 16.18 8.91 37.58
C LEU A 206 15.45 8.29 38.77
N LYS A 207 14.45 7.43 38.51
CA LYS A 207 13.66 6.75 39.53
C LYS A 207 14.50 5.78 40.36
N LYS A 208 15.38 5.01 39.72
CA LYS A 208 16.27 4.05 40.42
C LYS A 208 17.31 4.78 41.27
N ALA A 209 17.89 5.87 40.76
CA ALA A 209 18.85 6.69 41.49
C ALA A 209 18.23 7.37 42.71
N ARG A 210 17.04 7.96 42.58
CA ARG A 210 16.31 8.55 43.71
C ARG A 210 15.98 7.53 44.80
N ARG A 211 15.59 6.31 44.42
CA ARG A 211 15.38 5.19 45.38
C ARG A 211 16.65 4.81 46.14
N ASN A 212 17.81 5.08 45.54
CA ASN A 212 19.11 4.82 46.13
C ASN A 212 19.72 6.07 46.82
N GLY A 213 18.91 7.09 47.10
CA GLY A 213 19.31 8.26 47.89
C GLY A 213 19.89 9.44 47.10
N ALA A 214 19.88 9.40 45.77
CA ALA A 214 20.35 10.55 44.98
C ALA A 214 19.31 11.69 44.99
N ASP A 215 19.75 12.90 45.33
CA ASP A 215 18.91 14.10 45.35
C ASP A 215 18.62 14.60 43.92
N ARG A 216 19.64 14.56 43.07
CA ARG A 216 19.59 15.04 41.68
C ARG A 216 20.36 14.11 40.77
N VAL A 217 19.93 14.05 39.52
CA VAL A 217 20.61 13.31 38.45
C VAL A 217 20.73 14.23 37.25
N LYS A 218 21.88 14.21 36.58
CA LYS A 218 22.13 14.92 35.33
C LYS A 218 22.63 13.90 34.32
N ILE A 219 21.86 13.67 33.25
CA ILE A 219 22.32 12.84 32.12
C ILE A 219 23.33 13.66 31.31
N GLU A 220 24.50 13.07 31.04
CA GLU A 220 25.61 13.72 30.32
C GLU A 220 25.74 13.23 28.89
N SER A 221 25.54 11.93 28.67
CA SER A 221 25.57 11.32 27.35
C SER A 221 24.54 10.20 27.22
N THR A 222 24.14 9.93 25.98
CA THR A 222 23.33 8.77 25.61
C THR A 222 23.83 8.21 24.29
N GLU A 223 24.07 6.90 24.26
CA GLU A 223 24.39 6.13 23.08
C GLU A 223 23.46 4.93 22.95
N ARG A 224 23.30 4.42 21.73
CA ARG A 224 22.39 3.32 21.45
C ARG A 224 23.07 2.24 20.66
N GLU A 225 22.81 1.02 21.07
CA GLU A 225 23.32 -0.16 20.40
C GLU A 225 22.16 -1.14 20.21
N ARG A 226 22.01 -1.66 19.00
CA ARG A 226 21.06 -2.75 18.76
C ARG A 226 21.70 -4.05 19.23
N SER A 227 21.18 -4.63 20.31
CA SER A 227 21.72 -5.89 20.84
C SER A 227 21.11 -7.14 20.20
N SER A 228 19.87 -7.05 19.69
CA SER A 228 19.24 -8.14 18.94
C SER A 228 18.15 -7.60 18.00
N ARG A 229 17.45 -8.50 17.30
CA ARG A 229 16.32 -8.13 16.41
C ARG A 229 15.25 -7.34 17.17
N ASP A 230 14.96 -7.77 18.40
CA ASP A 230 13.86 -7.27 19.22
C ASP A 230 14.35 -6.53 20.48
N GLN A 231 15.66 -6.23 20.57
CA GLN A 231 16.24 -5.51 21.71
C GLN A 231 17.17 -4.39 21.29
N VAL A 232 17.02 -3.26 21.97
CA VAL A 232 17.93 -2.13 21.92
C VAL A 232 18.48 -1.90 23.33
N LYS A 233 19.78 -1.66 23.39
CA LYS A 233 20.45 -1.18 24.59
C LYS A 233 20.70 0.32 24.46
N ILE A 234 20.40 1.03 25.53
CA ILE A 234 20.73 2.45 25.68
C ILE A 234 21.78 2.53 26.77
N TYR A 235 22.95 3.06 26.43
CA TYR A 235 24.04 3.31 27.38
C TYR A 235 24.19 4.81 27.55
N GLY A 236 24.77 5.23 28.66
CA GLY A 236 25.13 6.63 28.80
C GLY A 236 25.81 6.91 30.12
N ASP A 237 26.31 8.13 30.21
CA ASP A 237 26.90 8.66 31.42
C ASP A 237 25.93 9.62 32.10
N ALA A 238 25.94 9.60 33.43
CA ALA A 238 25.20 10.55 34.23
C ALA A 238 26.00 10.91 35.49
N ALA A 239 25.68 12.06 36.06
CA ALA A 239 26.16 12.46 37.37
C ALA A 239 25.00 12.38 38.38
N LEU A 240 25.25 11.79 39.54
CA LEU A 240 24.32 11.73 40.67
C LEU A 240 24.81 12.66 41.77
N LEU A 241 23.93 13.50 42.32
CA LEU A 241 24.21 14.25 43.53
C LEU A 241 23.80 13.40 44.73
N ASP A 242 24.79 12.96 45.50
CA ASP A 242 24.61 12.19 46.73
C ASP A 242 25.11 13.07 47.91
N GLY A 243 24.16 13.70 48.60
CA GLY A 243 24.43 14.77 49.57
C GLY A 243 25.06 16.00 48.91
N ARG A 244 26.37 16.22 49.13
CA ARG A 244 27.10 17.38 48.59
C ARG A 244 28.06 17.05 47.46
N GLN A 245 28.19 15.77 47.08
CA GLN A 245 29.16 15.33 46.09
C GLN A 245 28.48 14.77 44.85
N TRP A 246 28.94 15.22 43.69
CA TRP A 246 28.58 14.60 42.42
C TRP A 246 29.42 13.35 42.21
N LYS A 247 28.75 12.24 41.92
CA LYS A 247 29.35 10.94 41.62
C LYS A 247 28.97 10.55 40.19
N SER A 248 29.96 10.24 39.36
CA SER A 248 29.71 9.77 38.00
C SER A 248 29.24 8.32 37.99
N ILE A 249 28.20 8.06 37.20
CA ILE A 249 27.67 6.73 36.92
C ILE A 249 27.67 6.48 35.41
N GLU A 250 27.76 5.21 35.06
CA GLU A 250 27.41 4.71 33.74
C GLU A 250 26.12 3.90 33.88
N TYR A 251 25.15 4.12 32.99
CA TYR A 251 23.87 3.42 32.98
C TYR A 251 23.66 2.63 31.71
N VAL A 252 22.89 1.54 31.83
CA VAL A 252 22.48 0.67 30.73
C VAL A 252 21.01 0.31 30.90
N CYS A 253 20.22 0.61 29.89
CA CYS A 253 18.83 0.17 29.75
C CYS A 253 18.72 -0.89 28.64
N ARG A 254 17.91 -1.92 28.86
CA ARG A 254 17.47 -2.84 27.79
C ARG A 254 15.99 -2.61 27.51
N ILE A 255 15.66 -2.46 26.24
CA ILE A 255 14.31 -2.18 25.80
C ILE A 255 13.93 -3.22 24.77
N ASN A 256 12.75 -3.81 24.96
CA ASN A 256 12.13 -4.71 24.01
C ASN A 256 11.47 -3.88 22.91
N THR A 257 12.01 -3.90 21.70
CA THR A 257 11.47 -3.10 20.59
C THR A 257 10.15 -3.64 20.04
N ARG A 258 9.78 -4.87 20.38
CA ARG A 258 8.50 -5.47 19.96
C ARG A 258 7.35 -4.99 20.85
N SER A 259 7.57 -4.93 22.16
CA SER A 259 6.56 -4.46 23.12
C SER A 259 6.69 -2.98 23.46
N ASP A 260 7.77 -2.33 23.02
CA ASP A 260 8.13 -0.95 23.39
C ASP A 260 8.21 -0.77 24.92
N ARG A 261 8.72 -1.80 25.61
CA ARG A 261 8.83 -1.81 27.07
C ARG A 261 10.27 -1.86 27.51
N LEU A 262 10.60 -1.04 28.51
CA LEU A 262 11.84 -1.13 29.27
C LEU A 262 11.86 -2.45 30.04
N GLU A 263 12.79 -3.34 29.71
CA GLU A 263 12.95 -4.65 30.37
C GLU A 263 13.82 -4.53 31.62
N THR A 264 14.95 -3.84 31.50
CA THR A 264 15.90 -3.67 32.62
C THR A 264 16.55 -2.30 32.59
N VAL A 265 16.85 -1.78 33.78
CA VAL A 265 17.65 -0.57 33.99
C VAL A 265 18.71 -0.86 35.04
N ASN A 266 19.97 -0.66 34.68
CA ASN A 266 21.11 -0.83 35.56
C ASN A 266 22.03 0.38 35.47
N TYR A 267 22.71 0.69 36.57
CA TYR A 267 23.81 1.64 36.56
C TYR A 267 24.87 1.20 37.54
N LYS A 268 26.11 1.61 37.32
CA LYS A 268 27.23 1.42 38.24
C LYS A 268 28.01 2.72 38.37
N PHE A 269 28.65 2.91 39.51
CA PHE A 269 29.57 4.03 39.71
C PHE A 269 30.85 3.78 38.91
N LYS A 270 31.37 4.82 38.27
CA LYS A 270 32.66 4.72 37.58
C LYS A 270 33.76 4.54 38.64
N SER A 271 34.43 3.40 38.61
CA SER A 271 35.54 3.08 39.51
C SER A 271 36.77 3.89 39.11
N GLY A 272 36.98 5.06 39.73
CA GLY A 272 38.21 5.83 39.56
C GLY A 272 38.06 7.35 39.42
N GLY A 273 37.39 8.02 40.37
CA GLY A 273 37.38 9.48 40.36
C GLY A 273 36.51 10.13 41.42
N SER A 274 36.88 10.01 42.69
CA SER A 274 36.55 11.04 43.68
C SER A 274 37.42 12.29 43.42
N GLY A 275 37.40 12.79 42.19
CA GLY A 275 37.94 14.09 41.84
C GLY A 275 36.77 15.08 41.88
N PRO A 276 36.97 16.32 42.36
CA PRO A 276 35.95 17.34 42.21
C PRO A 276 35.60 17.43 40.73
N VAL A 277 34.31 17.28 40.41
CA VAL A 277 33.77 17.58 39.09
C VAL A 277 34.05 19.06 38.86
N HIS A 278 35.21 19.36 38.27
CA HIS A 278 35.56 20.71 37.90
C HIS A 278 34.47 21.21 36.96
N SER A 279 33.89 22.34 37.36
CA SER A 279 32.97 23.16 36.59
C SER A 279 33.43 23.22 35.13
N MET A 280 32.82 22.40 34.27
CA MET A 280 32.98 22.53 32.83
C MET A 280 32.19 23.75 32.39
N LYS A 281 32.91 24.88 32.29
CA LYS A 281 32.63 25.88 31.27
C LYS A 281 32.68 25.19 29.91
N GLY A 282 31.66 25.45 29.10
CA GLY A 282 31.39 24.73 27.85
C GLY A 282 32.52 24.81 26.83
N ASN A 283 32.67 23.73 26.04
CA ASN A 283 32.85 23.76 24.58
C ASN A 283 33.23 22.42 23.92
N GLN A 284 33.17 21.26 24.61
CA GLN A 284 33.48 19.98 23.95
C GLN A 284 32.39 19.46 22.99
N HIS A 285 31.18 20.03 23.04
CA HIS A 285 30.12 19.65 22.09
C HIS A 285 30.32 20.24 20.68
N ILE A 286 31.07 21.35 20.57
CA ILE A 286 31.34 22.01 19.27
C ILE A 286 32.43 21.26 18.49
N GLU A 287 33.48 20.74 19.15
CA GLU A 287 34.53 19.97 18.46
C GLU A 287 34.04 18.63 17.88
N SER A 288 33.10 17.96 18.56
CA SER A 288 32.48 16.72 18.07
C SER A 288 31.58 16.97 16.85
N LEU A 289 30.85 18.08 16.83
CA LEU A 289 30.03 18.50 15.69
C LEU A 289 30.88 18.98 14.51
N CYS A 290 32.00 19.68 14.76
CA CYS A 290 32.95 20.08 13.71
C CYS A 290 33.65 18.87 13.05
N LYS A 291 34.08 17.87 13.83
CA LYS A 291 34.69 16.66 13.26
C LYS A 291 33.71 15.85 12.42
N LYS A 292 32.42 15.77 12.81
CA LYS A 292 31.39 15.10 11.99
C LYS A 292 31.02 15.88 10.72
N ALA A 293 30.99 17.21 10.77
CA ALA A 293 30.74 18.04 9.59
C ALA A 293 31.87 17.95 8.55
N LEU A 294 33.14 17.88 8.99
CA LEU A 294 34.29 17.76 8.10
C LEU A 294 34.37 16.39 7.40
N THR A 295 33.98 15.30 8.07
CA THR A 295 33.93 13.97 7.44
C THR A 295 32.80 13.85 6.40
N GLN A 296 31.72 14.62 6.55
CA GLN A 296 30.57 14.57 5.64
C GLN A 296 30.78 15.40 4.35
N ILE A 297 31.63 16.43 4.41
CA ILE A 297 32.09 17.19 3.23
C ILE A 297 33.07 16.36 2.39
N ALA A 298 33.93 15.55 3.02
CA ALA A 298 34.88 14.68 2.31
C ALA A 298 34.21 13.51 1.54
N LEU A 299 32.97 13.14 1.87
CA LEU A 299 32.23 12.05 1.22
C LEU A 299 31.26 12.51 0.13
N THR A 300 31.08 13.84 -0.05
CA THR A 300 30.14 14.41 -1.01
C THR A 300 30.83 15.19 -2.15
N SER A 301 32.15 15.34 -2.12
CA SER A 301 32.92 15.91 -3.23
C SER A 301 33.13 14.89 -4.35
N SER A 302 32.36 15.03 -5.43
CA SER A 302 32.59 14.37 -6.73
C SER A 302 33.97 14.79 -7.29
N PRO A 303 34.75 13.88 -7.90
CA PRO A 303 36.14 14.13 -8.31
C PRO A 303 36.29 14.96 -9.61
N THR A 304 35.40 15.91 -9.90
CA THR A 304 35.39 16.62 -11.21
C THR A 304 35.34 18.14 -11.15
N ASP A 305 35.67 18.80 -10.04
CA ASP A 305 35.71 20.26 -10.01
C ASP A 305 37.05 20.80 -9.45
N GLU A 306 37.95 21.14 -10.36
CA GLU A 306 39.21 21.85 -10.09
C GLU A 306 38.92 23.33 -9.76
N ARG A 307 38.54 23.63 -8.51
CA ARG A 307 38.68 24.98 -7.98
C ARG A 307 39.37 24.97 -6.62
N ARG A 308 40.59 25.50 -6.64
CA ARG A 308 41.50 25.75 -5.51
C ARG A 308 40.77 26.29 -4.28
N VAL A 309 40.68 25.49 -3.22
CA VAL A 309 40.45 25.97 -1.85
C VAL A 309 41.82 26.33 -1.27
N ARG A 310 42.06 27.63 -1.04
CA ARG A 310 43.22 28.09 -0.28
C ARG A 310 42.94 27.84 1.20
N PHE A 311 43.82 27.10 1.86
CA PHE A 311 43.86 27.01 3.31
C PHE A 311 44.38 28.34 3.87
N ILE A 312 43.64 28.93 4.80
CA ILE A 312 44.10 30.04 5.63
C ILE A 312 44.66 29.39 6.90
N ASP A 313 45.98 29.40 7.03
CA ASP A 313 46.67 29.07 8.28
C ASP A 313 46.38 30.18 9.30
N PHE A 314 45.76 29.82 10.42
CA PHE A 314 45.75 30.66 11.61
C PHE A 314 47.01 30.36 12.40
N ALA A 315 48.01 31.22 12.24
CA ALA A 315 49.16 31.29 13.13
C ALA A 315 48.70 31.77 14.52
N SER A 316 48.97 30.97 15.53
CA SER A 316 48.97 31.38 16.93
C SER A 316 50.28 32.13 17.23
N GLU A 317 50.19 33.39 17.62
CA GLU A 317 51.27 34.16 18.24
C GLU A 317 51.09 34.22 19.78
N PRO A 318 52.18 34.47 20.53
CA PRO A 318 52.53 33.76 21.78
C PRO A 318 51.74 34.13 23.05
#